data_AF-A0A7Y4RBX3-F1
#
_entry.id   AF-A0A7Y4RBX3-F1
#
_cell.length_a   1.000
_cell.length_b   1.000
_cell.length_c   1.000
_cell.angle_alpha   90.00
_cell.angle_beta   90.00
_cell.angle_gamma   90.00
#
_symmetry.space_group_name_H-M   'P 1'
#
loop_
_entity.id
_entity.type
_entity.pdbx_description
1 polymer ?
#
loop_
_entity_poly.entity_id
_entity_poly.type
_entity_poly.pdbx_seq_one_letter_code
_entity_poly.pdbx_strand_id
1 'polypeptide(L)'
;MGFLKRNVFYIICGLVAGGSVALGVLGMTSMGKVAERMESIRTLHGQFASPSKKPANTEVIQAQQKRVETIQGQFAELMEKAKSLNSYEPMKAPEGEQFFPTATDNGRRQFAEIYGEKFDEMLERLRSGVPPTPEVVKAVEEEMREEQQIARGFGDDKEKAGETKPKEKEKEEPAERPSGLITDAAARKSAATRASIRRAREIYCYASPETFQVVQEVFEGLSPRPNDMWRAQLTLWIQQDVVNGLARVNESAADELRARDETAWVGVLPVKDVLSIRVSEYVPSSATVSPSREVTDDDPVEPYGSADVVFTKTKSTDLYEVVQFAVKLVVDSRDLPRIIDEICRDRFHTLLGVQYEYERSAFENLRMEGKIYGSEPVVKLVLDFETVFFGDPYRCMMPESVRAAIAKECPKKEGES
;
A
#
# COMPACT_ATOMS: atom_id res chain seq x y z
N MET A 1 -17.80 -6.82 -65.36
CA MET A 1 -16.71 -6.50 -64.40
C MET A 1 -15.32 -6.33 -65.04
N GLY A 2 -14.99 -6.96 -66.18
CA GLY A 2 -13.64 -6.84 -66.79
C GLY A 2 -13.28 -5.45 -67.34
N PHE A 3 -14.27 -4.69 -67.83
CA PHE A 3 -14.04 -3.35 -68.38
C PHE A 3 -13.64 -2.32 -67.31
N LEU A 4 -14.20 -2.42 -66.09
CA LEU A 4 -13.83 -1.54 -64.98
C LEU A 4 -12.39 -1.83 -64.53
N LYS A 5 -12.02 -3.11 -64.33
CA LYS A 5 -10.65 -3.47 -63.92
C LYS A 5 -9.57 -3.04 -64.92
N ARG A 6 -9.87 -3.06 -66.22
CA ARG A 6 -8.89 -2.70 -67.26
C ARG A 6 -8.69 -1.19 -67.42
N ASN A 7 -9.69 -0.38 -67.05
CA ASN A 7 -9.68 1.07 -67.24
C ASN A 7 -9.61 1.87 -65.93
N VAL A 8 -9.59 1.21 -64.76
CA VAL A 8 -9.48 1.87 -63.44
C VAL A 8 -8.27 2.80 -63.36
N PHE A 9 -7.13 2.42 -63.95
CA PHE A 9 -5.94 3.27 -63.96
C PHE A 9 -6.18 4.59 -64.73
N TYR A 10 -6.77 4.51 -65.93
CA TYR A 10 -7.08 5.71 -66.73
C TYR A 10 -8.18 6.57 -66.11
N ILE A 11 -9.15 5.97 -65.42
CA ILE A 11 -10.20 6.70 -64.69
C ILE A 11 -9.59 7.44 -63.49
N ILE A 12 -8.68 6.82 -62.75
CA ILE A 12 -7.97 7.47 -61.63
C ILE A 12 -7.09 8.61 -62.16
N CYS A 13 -6.32 8.39 -63.22
CA CYS A 13 -5.50 9.45 -63.83
C CYS A 13 -6.36 10.61 -64.37
N GLY A 14 -7.51 10.30 -64.99
CA GLY A 14 -8.47 11.32 -65.44
C GLY A 14 -9.10 12.12 -64.29
N LEU A 15 -9.42 11.46 -63.18
CA LEU A 15 -9.91 12.12 -61.96
C LEU A 15 -8.85 13.01 -61.31
N VAL A 16 -7.59 12.57 -61.27
CA VAL A 16 -6.47 13.36 -60.72
C VAL A 16 -6.19 14.57 -61.61
N ALA A 17 -6.19 14.40 -62.94
CA ALA A 17 -6.01 15.50 -63.89
C ALA A 17 -7.18 16.50 -63.86
N GLY A 18 -8.43 16.01 -63.75
CA GLY A 18 -9.59 16.87 -63.56
C GLY A 18 -9.55 17.62 -62.23
N GLY A 19 -9.13 16.94 -61.17
CA GLY A 19 -8.95 17.53 -59.84
C GLY A 19 -7.86 18.61 -59.81
N SER A 20 -6.74 18.41 -60.50
CA SER A 20 -5.65 19.40 -60.53
C SER A 20 -6.02 20.66 -61.33
N VAL A 21 -6.78 20.54 -62.42
CA VAL A 21 -7.31 21.70 -63.15
C VAL A 21 -8.36 22.44 -62.31
N ALA A 22 -9.27 21.72 -61.65
CA ALA A 22 -10.25 22.33 -60.75
C ALA A 22 -9.59 23.06 -59.56
N LEU A 23 -8.55 22.47 -58.97
CA LEU A 23 -7.73 23.11 -57.93
C LEU A 23 -6.95 24.31 -58.47
N GLY A 24 -6.48 24.27 -59.72
CA GLY A 24 -5.84 25.43 -60.36
C GLY A 24 -6.81 26.60 -60.57
N VAL A 25 -8.04 26.34 -61.00
CA VAL A 25 -9.09 27.36 -61.19
C VAL A 25 -9.61 27.90 -59.85
N LEU A 26 -9.76 27.03 -58.83
CA LEU A 26 -10.06 27.45 -57.46
C LEU A 26 -8.90 28.23 -56.82
N GLY A 27 -7.66 27.87 -57.14
CA GLY A 27 -6.47 28.61 -56.76
C GLY A 27 -6.45 30.02 -57.36
N MET A 28 -6.74 30.15 -58.65
CA MET A 28 -6.78 31.45 -59.34
C MET A 28 -7.94 32.34 -58.89
N THR A 29 -9.11 31.76 -58.57
CA THR A 29 -10.26 32.53 -58.03
C THR A 29 -10.12 32.84 -56.54
N SER A 30 -9.35 32.06 -55.79
CA SER A 30 -9.01 32.36 -54.39
C SER A 30 -7.84 33.33 -54.24
N MET A 31 -7.07 33.64 -55.30
CA MET A 31 -5.99 34.63 -55.24
C MET A 31 -6.47 36.01 -54.78
N GLY A 32 -7.71 36.42 -55.07
CA GLY A 32 -8.29 37.66 -54.53
C GLY A 32 -8.44 37.62 -53.00
N LYS A 33 -8.88 36.49 -52.45
CA LYS A 33 -8.99 36.27 -50.98
C LYS A 33 -7.62 36.05 -50.33
N VAL A 34 -6.66 35.48 -51.05
CA VAL A 34 -5.28 35.35 -50.58
C VAL A 34 -4.58 36.70 -50.59
N ALA A 35 -4.86 37.58 -51.55
CA ALA A 35 -4.38 38.95 -51.56
C ALA A 35 -4.98 39.75 -50.37
N GLU A 36 -6.28 39.66 -50.12
CA GLU A 36 -6.91 40.25 -48.93
C GLU A 36 -6.35 39.67 -47.63
N ARG A 37 -6.11 38.35 -47.55
CA ARG A 37 -5.48 37.74 -46.37
C ARG A 37 -4.00 38.10 -46.22
N MET A 38 -3.27 38.26 -47.33
CA MET A 38 -1.90 38.75 -47.31
C MET A 38 -1.85 40.22 -46.93
N GLU A 39 -2.86 41.01 -47.27
CA GLU A 39 -2.99 42.41 -46.87
C GLU A 39 -3.44 42.54 -45.41
N SER A 40 -4.31 41.64 -44.92
CA SER A 40 -4.64 41.52 -43.49
C SER A 40 -3.43 41.03 -42.68
N ILE A 41 -2.64 40.10 -43.24
CA ILE A 41 -1.38 39.68 -42.64
C ILE A 41 -0.36 40.82 -42.74
N ARG A 42 -0.28 41.61 -43.81
CA ARG A 42 0.63 42.77 -43.90
C ARG A 42 0.25 43.90 -42.95
N THR A 43 -1.03 44.09 -42.68
CA THR A 43 -1.52 45.08 -41.71
C THR A 43 -1.33 44.59 -40.27
N LEU A 44 -1.57 43.31 -39.98
CA LEU A 44 -1.17 42.69 -38.70
C LEU A 44 0.36 42.74 -38.53
N HIS A 45 1.11 42.34 -39.55
CA HIS A 45 2.55 42.38 -39.56
C HIS A 45 3.08 43.82 -39.59
N GLY A 46 2.30 44.81 -40.01
CA GLY A 46 2.61 46.24 -39.88
C GLY A 46 2.30 46.79 -38.49
N GLN A 47 1.29 46.25 -37.82
CA GLN A 47 1.03 46.46 -36.39
C GLN A 47 2.11 45.80 -35.51
N PHE A 48 2.73 44.71 -35.98
CA PHE A 48 3.87 44.06 -35.31
C PHE A 48 5.26 44.57 -35.78
N ALA A 49 5.40 45.00 -37.04
CA ALA A 49 6.64 45.53 -37.65
C ALA A 49 6.78 47.05 -37.53
N SER A 50 5.77 47.72 -36.97
CA SER A 50 5.98 48.86 -36.09
C SER A 50 6.07 48.33 -34.65
N PRO A 51 7.18 47.68 -34.23
CA PRO A 51 7.54 47.78 -32.84
C PRO A 51 7.91 49.24 -32.68
N SER A 52 6.89 50.05 -32.36
CA SER A 52 7.10 51.26 -31.59
C SER A 52 8.13 50.86 -30.54
N LYS A 53 9.27 51.54 -30.57
CA LYS A 53 10.30 51.57 -29.55
C LYS A 53 9.71 52.08 -28.22
N LYS A 54 8.62 51.46 -27.75
CA LYS A 54 8.23 51.52 -26.36
C LYS A 54 9.24 50.59 -25.70
N PRO A 55 10.21 51.14 -24.94
CA PRO A 55 11.14 50.30 -24.19
C PRO A 55 10.29 49.26 -23.45
N ALA A 56 10.71 47.99 -23.52
CA ALA A 56 10.03 46.91 -22.82
C ALA A 56 9.72 47.42 -21.40
N ASN A 57 8.45 47.37 -21.00
CA ASN A 57 8.01 48.00 -19.75
C ASN A 57 8.84 47.39 -18.61
N THR A 58 9.84 48.13 -18.16
CA THR A 58 10.86 47.65 -17.22
C THR A 58 10.25 47.27 -15.90
N GLU A 59 9.16 47.95 -15.51
CA GLU A 59 8.38 47.63 -14.32
C GLU A 59 7.71 46.26 -14.44
N VAL A 60 7.17 45.92 -15.61
CA VAL A 60 6.55 44.60 -15.86
C VAL A 60 7.61 43.50 -15.85
N ILE A 61 8.78 43.73 -16.46
CA ILE A 61 9.87 42.76 -16.46
C ILE A 61 10.37 42.52 -15.03
N GLN A 62 10.63 43.57 -14.27
CA GLN A 62 11.07 43.47 -12.88
C GLN A 62 10.01 42.78 -11.99
N ALA A 63 8.72 43.08 -12.20
CA ALA A 63 7.64 42.42 -11.48
C ALA A 63 7.55 40.92 -11.80
N GLN A 64 7.75 40.53 -13.07
CA GLN A 64 7.79 39.11 -13.46
C GLN A 64 9.03 38.40 -12.91
N GLN A 65 10.21 39.03 -12.95
CA GLN A 65 11.44 38.49 -12.37
C GLN A 65 11.27 38.24 -10.86
N LYS A 66 10.78 39.23 -10.12
CA LYS A 66 10.48 39.09 -8.69
C LYS A 66 9.47 37.99 -8.40
N ARG A 67 8.46 37.82 -9.26
CA ARG A 67 7.47 36.73 -9.15
C ARG A 67 8.12 35.37 -9.36
N VAL A 68 8.98 35.22 -10.37
CA VAL A 68 9.72 33.98 -10.64
C VAL A 68 10.63 33.64 -9.46
N GLU A 69 11.39 34.61 -8.94
CA GLU A 69 12.24 34.43 -7.75
C GLU A 69 11.42 34.03 -6.51
N THR A 70 10.25 34.64 -6.30
CA THR A 70 9.36 34.29 -5.19
C THR A 70 8.84 32.85 -5.32
N ILE A 71 8.41 32.45 -6.53
CA ILE A 71 7.94 31.09 -6.79
C ILE A 71 9.08 30.08 -6.61
N GLN A 72 10.28 30.39 -7.08
CA GLN A 72 11.46 29.55 -6.89
C GLN A 72 11.83 29.40 -5.40
N GLY A 73 11.78 30.49 -4.63
CA GLY A 73 12.01 30.46 -3.18
C GLY A 73 10.98 29.61 -2.43
N GLN A 74 9.69 29.81 -2.73
CA GLN A 74 8.60 29.02 -2.16
C GLN A 74 8.69 27.53 -2.55
N PHE A 75 9.08 27.25 -3.79
CA PHE A 75 9.30 25.89 -4.26
C PHE A 75 10.47 25.24 -3.51
N ALA A 76 11.59 25.94 -3.32
CA ALA A 76 12.72 25.43 -2.55
C ALA A 76 12.34 25.14 -1.08
N GLU A 77 11.61 26.05 -0.42
CA GLU A 77 11.12 25.85 0.94
C GLU A 77 10.18 24.64 1.04
N LEU A 78 9.25 24.50 0.08
CA LEU A 78 8.35 23.36 0.01
C LEU A 78 9.12 22.05 -0.20
N MET A 79 10.16 22.06 -1.05
CA MET A 79 11.00 20.90 -1.30
C MET A 79 11.80 20.48 -0.07
N GLU A 80 12.37 21.43 0.69
CA GLU A 80 13.07 21.11 1.94
C GLU A 80 12.11 20.56 3.00
N LYS A 81 10.91 21.14 3.11
CA LYS A 81 9.87 20.58 3.98
C LYS A 81 9.46 19.18 3.54
N ALA A 82 9.29 18.95 2.24
CA ALA A 82 8.96 17.64 1.70
C ALA A 82 10.07 16.60 1.97
N LYS A 83 11.34 16.97 1.80
CA LYS A 83 12.49 16.14 2.16
C LYS A 83 12.50 15.78 3.65
N SER A 84 12.16 16.73 4.53
CA SER A 84 12.11 16.48 5.97
C SER A 84 11.04 15.45 6.35
N LEU A 85 9.87 15.48 5.69
CA LEU A 85 8.79 14.51 5.90
C LEU A 85 9.11 13.13 5.32
N ASN A 86 9.91 13.10 4.25
CA ASN A 86 10.33 11.85 3.61
C ASN A 86 11.60 11.25 4.23
N SER A 87 12.15 11.81 5.30
CA SER A 87 13.40 11.30 5.90
C SER A 87 13.18 9.93 6.54
N TYR A 88 14.13 9.03 6.29
CA TYR A 88 14.20 7.69 6.85
C TYR A 88 15.60 7.46 7.37
N GLU A 89 15.71 6.90 8.57
CA GLU A 89 16.98 6.50 9.14
C GLU A 89 17.32 5.08 8.67
N PRO A 90 18.46 4.87 7.98
CA PRO A 90 18.92 3.52 7.68
C PRO A 90 19.22 2.77 8.96
N MET A 91 19.03 1.46 8.93
CA MET A 91 19.48 0.60 10.02
C MET A 91 21.00 0.80 10.22
N LYS A 92 21.42 0.72 11.47
CA LYS A 92 22.81 0.85 11.90
C LYS A 92 23.17 -0.39 12.70
N ALA A 93 24.45 -0.77 12.63
CA ALA A 93 24.96 -1.80 13.51
C ALA A 93 24.88 -1.35 14.99
N PRO A 94 24.86 -2.26 15.96
CA PRO A 94 24.88 -1.92 17.39
C PRO A 94 26.07 -1.04 17.79
N GLU A 95 27.20 -1.18 17.08
CA GLU A 95 28.43 -0.39 17.28
C GLU A 95 28.42 0.95 16.53
N GLY A 96 27.32 1.30 15.87
CA GLY A 96 27.17 2.54 15.09
C GLY A 96 27.75 2.49 13.68
N GLU A 97 28.25 1.32 13.23
CA GLU A 97 28.69 1.11 11.85
C GLU A 97 27.52 1.32 10.87
N GLN A 98 27.76 2.05 9.79
CA GLN A 98 26.80 2.25 8.72
C GLN A 98 26.85 1.07 7.74
N PHE A 99 25.69 0.47 7.43
CA PHE A 99 25.62 -0.62 6.46
C PHE A 99 25.71 -0.15 5.00
N PHE A 100 25.54 1.15 4.75
CA PHE A 100 25.42 1.72 3.42
C PHE A 100 26.42 2.88 3.23
N PRO A 101 27.00 3.05 2.03
CA PRO A 101 26.74 2.32 0.79
C PRO A 101 27.46 0.98 0.65
N THR A 102 28.40 0.66 1.54
CA THR A 102 29.18 -0.57 1.50
C THR A 102 29.40 -1.09 2.91
N ALA A 103 28.67 -2.15 3.27
CA ALA A 103 28.86 -2.85 4.54
C ALA A 103 30.13 -3.71 4.53
N THR A 104 30.80 -3.79 5.68
CA THR A 104 31.80 -4.82 5.97
C THR A 104 31.16 -6.22 5.98
N ASP A 105 31.96 -7.27 5.88
CA ASP A 105 31.45 -8.65 5.92
C ASP A 105 30.72 -8.96 7.23
N ASN A 106 31.19 -8.39 8.34
CA ASN A 106 30.50 -8.50 9.64
C ASN A 106 29.20 -7.70 9.63
N GLY A 107 29.22 -6.47 9.12
CA GLY A 107 28.04 -5.61 9.01
C GLY A 107 26.93 -6.26 8.17
N ARG A 108 27.26 -7.05 7.14
CA ARG A 108 26.26 -7.80 6.35
C ARG A 108 25.50 -8.84 7.16
N ARG A 109 26.18 -9.55 8.06
CA ARG A 109 25.54 -10.54 8.95
C ARG A 109 24.69 -9.86 10.01
N GLN A 110 25.22 -8.80 10.61
CA GLN A 110 24.48 -7.99 11.58
C GLN A 110 23.23 -7.35 10.95
N PHE A 111 23.30 -6.90 9.70
CA PHE A 111 22.14 -6.40 8.98
C PHE A 111 21.05 -7.46 8.86
N ALA A 112 21.40 -8.70 8.50
CA ALA A 112 20.43 -9.79 8.36
C ALA A 112 19.74 -10.12 9.70
N GLU A 113 20.51 -10.16 10.79
CA GLU A 113 19.99 -10.36 12.15
C GLU A 113 19.02 -9.26 12.56
N ILE A 114 19.43 -7.99 12.47
CA ILE A 114 18.59 -6.83 12.80
C ILE A 114 17.36 -6.77 11.88
N TYR A 115 17.52 -7.07 10.59
CA TYR A 115 16.41 -7.12 9.64
C TYR A 115 15.34 -8.12 10.07
N GLY A 116 15.76 -9.29 10.58
CA GLY A 116 14.85 -10.29 11.18
C GLY A 116 14.10 -9.74 12.40
N GLU A 117 14.83 -9.15 13.36
CA GLU A 117 14.26 -8.57 14.59
C GLU A 117 13.21 -7.49 14.29
N LYS A 118 13.39 -6.73 13.21
CA LYS A 118 12.42 -5.67 12.83
C LYS A 118 11.05 -6.21 12.45
N PHE A 119 10.94 -7.46 11.98
CA PHE A 119 9.63 -8.08 11.74
C PHE A 119 8.91 -8.40 13.05
N ASP A 120 9.64 -8.88 14.07
CA ASP A 120 9.09 -9.11 15.40
C ASP A 120 8.62 -7.79 16.05
N GLU A 121 9.42 -6.72 15.93
CA GLU A 121 9.01 -5.38 16.37
C GLU A 121 7.73 -4.90 15.68
N MET A 122 7.57 -5.18 14.37
CA MET A 122 6.34 -4.83 13.65
C MET A 122 5.13 -5.65 14.11
N LEU A 123 5.30 -6.94 14.39
CA LEU A 123 4.23 -7.79 14.94
C LEU A 123 3.83 -7.34 16.36
N GLU A 124 4.80 -6.94 17.18
CA GLU A 124 4.57 -6.37 18.51
C GLU A 124 3.87 -5.02 18.42
N ARG A 125 4.29 -4.15 17.49
CA ARG A 125 3.68 -2.84 17.24
C ARG A 125 2.19 -2.95 16.90
N LEU A 126 1.81 -3.97 16.14
CA LEU A 126 0.42 -4.30 15.81
C LEU A 126 -0.35 -4.94 16.98
N ARG A 127 0.34 -5.38 18.04
CA ARG A 127 -0.19 -6.29 19.07
C ARG A 127 -0.89 -7.49 18.42
N SER A 128 -0.20 -8.03 17.43
CA SER A 128 -0.75 -9.08 16.58
C SER A 128 -0.64 -10.45 17.22
N GLY A 129 -1.38 -11.42 16.68
CA GLY A 129 -1.11 -12.82 16.94
C GLY A 129 -1.73 -13.76 15.94
N VAL A 130 -1.32 -15.02 16.00
CA VAL A 130 -1.90 -16.09 15.19
C VAL A 130 -3.09 -16.76 15.90
N PRO A 131 -3.99 -17.42 15.14
CA PRO A 131 -5.00 -18.33 15.71
C PRO A 131 -4.37 -19.39 16.63
N PRO A 132 -5.13 -19.96 17.58
CA PRO A 132 -4.59 -20.99 18.47
C PRO A 132 -4.06 -22.19 17.67
N THR A 133 -2.84 -22.63 18.00
CA THR A 133 -2.27 -23.84 17.42
C THR A 133 -3.00 -25.09 17.95
N PRO A 134 -2.91 -26.24 17.26
CA PRO A 134 -3.47 -27.50 17.76
C PRO A 134 -2.99 -27.88 19.17
N GLU A 135 -1.77 -27.50 19.52
CA GLU A 135 -1.17 -27.71 20.85
C GLU A 135 -1.87 -26.88 21.93
N VAL A 136 -2.16 -25.61 21.64
CA VAL A 136 -2.92 -24.73 22.54
C VAL A 136 -4.35 -25.25 22.71
N VAL A 137 -4.99 -25.71 21.64
CA VAL A 137 -6.33 -26.31 21.69
C VAL A 137 -6.33 -27.55 22.59
N LYS A 138 -5.33 -28.44 22.46
CA LYS A 138 -5.18 -29.62 23.31
C LYS A 138 -4.96 -29.27 24.78
N ALA A 139 -4.15 -28.25 25.07
CA ALA A 139 -3.94 -27.79 26.44
C ALA A 139 -5.25 -27.28 27.07
N VAL A 140 -6.06 -26.54 26.31
CA VAL A 140 -7.39 -26.08 26.75
C VAL A 140 -8.37 -27.26 26.92
N GLU A 141 -8.28 -28.30 26.09
CA GLU A 141 -9.06 -29.52 26.24
C GLU A 141 -8.72 -30.25 27.56
N GLU A 142 -7.43 -30.35 27.89
CA GLU A 142 -6.97 -30.93 29.16
C GLU A 142 -7.45 -30.10 30.37
N GLU A 143 -7.35 -28.76 30.31
CA GLU A 143 -7.88 -27.82 31.31
C GLU A 143 -9.39 -28.04 31.51
N MET A 144 -10.16 -28.12 30.42
CA MET A 144 -11.61 -28.36 30.47
C MET A 144 -11.96 -29.73 31.06
N ARG A 145 -11.15 -30.76 30.78
CA ARG A 145 -11.33 -32.09 31.36
C ARG A 145 -11.09 -32.09 32.87
N GLU A 146 -10.08 -31.35 33.34
CA GLU A 146 -9.80 -31.18 34.77
C GLU A 146 -10.92 -30.40 35.46
N GLU A 147 -11.40 -29.30 34.88
CA GLU A 147 -12.56 -28.54 35.38
C GLU A 147 -13.80 -29.43 35.53
N GLN A 148 -14.07 -30.29 34.54
CA GLN A 148 -15.19 -31.24 34.59
C GLN A 148 -14.99 -32.31 35.68
N GLN A 149 -13.77 -32.79 35.90
CA GLN A 149 -13.47 -33.74 36.98
C GLN A 149 -13.65 -33.10 38.36
N ILE A 150 -13.16 -31.87 38.54
CA ILE A 150 -13.35 -31.10 39.77
C ILE A 150 -14.84 -30.87 40.04
N ALA A 151 -15.60 -30.43 39.02
CA ALA A 151 -17.04 -30.20 39.15
C ALA A 151 -17.81 -31.47 39.52
N ARG A 152 -17.40 -32.64 39.02
CA ARG A 152 -17.97 -33.94 39.42
C ARG A 152 -17.60 -34.33 40.84
N GLY A 153 -16.34 -34.14 41.24
CA GLY A 153 -15.85 -34.45 42.59
C GLY A 153 -16.59 -33.69 43.69
N PHE A 154 -16.97 -32.43 43.46
CA PHE A 154 -17.79 -31.64 44.40
C PHE A 154 -19.27 -32.04 44.42
N GLY A 155 -19.77 -32.75 43.40
CA GLY A 155 -21.14 -33.23 43.33
C GLY A 155 -21.40 -34.44 44.23
N ASP A 156 -20.45 -35.37 44.28
CA ASP A 156 -20.60 -36.64 45.00
C ASP A 156 -20.66 -36.47 46.54
N ASP A 157 -20.03 -35.42 47.09
CA ASP A 157 -20.11 -35.13 48.53
C ASP A 157 -21.47 -34.55 48.95
N LYS A 158 -22.21 -33.91 48.02
CA LYS A 158 -23.56 -33.38 48.31
C LYS A 158 -24.63 -34.47 48.29
N GLU A 159 -24.48 -35.54 47.50
CA GLU A 159 -25.44 -36.65 47.48
C GLU A 159 -25.47 -37.43 48.81
N LYS A 160 -24.37 -37.45 49.56
CA LYS A 160 -24.32 -38.10 50.88
C LYS A 160 -25.02 -37.32 51.99
N ALA A 161 -25.35 -36.04 51.78
CA ALA A 161 -25.98 -35.19 52.79
C ALA A 161 -27.52 -35.29 52.85
N GLY A 162 -28.15 -36.14 52.01
CA GLY A 162 -29.59 -36.45 52.13
C GLY A 162 -30.55 -35.30 51.79
N GLU A 163 -30.08 -34.15 51.30
CA GLU A 163 -30.94 -33.08 50.80
C GLU A 163 -31.42 -33.38 49.37
N THR A 164 -32.56 -34.07 49.27
CA THR A 164 -33.32 -34.21 48.03
C THR A 164 -33.93 -32.86 47.64
N LYS A 165 -33.14 -31.96 47.04
CA LYS A 165 -33.71 -30.80 46.35
C LYS A 165 -34.49 -31.29 45.11
N PRO A 166 -35.72 -30.79 44.87
CA PRO A 166 -36.48 -31.15 43.70
C PRO A 166 -35.66 -30.83 42.45
N LYS A 167 -35.52 -31.81 41.55
CA LYS A 167 -34.93 -31.63 40.21
C LYS A 167 -35.74 -30.58 39.46
N GLU A 168 -35.39 -29.31 39.63
CA GLU A 168 -35.69 -28.29 38.64
C GLU A 168 -35.06 -28.80 37.34
N LYS A 169 -35.92 -29.15 36.38
CA LYS A 169 -35.48 -29.46 35.03
C LYS A 169 -34.80 -28.19 34.53
N GLU A 170 -33.47 -28.14 34.62
CA GLU A 170 -32.66 -27.20 33.85
C GLU A 170 -33.19 -27.29 32.42
N LYS A 171 -33.88 -26.23 31.99
CA LYS A 171 -34.26 -26.11 30.58
C LYS A 171 -32.93 -26.06 29.85
N GLU A 172 -32.62 -27.14 29.12
CA GLU A 172 -31.52 -27.13 28.17
C GLU A 172 -31.73 -25.90 27.28
N GLU A 173 -30.94 -24.86 27.52
CA GLU A 173 -30.92 -23.72 26.62
C GLU A 173 -30.53 -24.27 25.25
N PRO A 174 -31.31 -24.00 24.20
CA PRO A 174 -30.98 -24.47 22.86
C PRO A 174 -29.57 -23.97 22.52
N ALA A 175 -28.71 -24.90 22.09
CA ALA A 175 -27.29 -24.64 21.86
C ALA A 175 -27.06 -23.52 20.83
N GLU A 176 -28.02 -23.35 19.91
CA GLU A 176 -27.98 -22.39 18.81
C GLU A 176 -29.17 -21.43 18.92
N ARG A 177 -28.88 -20.12 18.86
CA ARG A 177 -29.91 -19.11 18.65
C ARG A 177 -30.28 -19.07 17.16
N PRO A 178 -31.49 -18.61 16.79
CA PRO A 178 -31.88 -18.44 15.38
C PRO A 178 -30.92 -17.57 14.56
N SER A 179 -30.10 -16.75 15.23
CA SER A 179 -29.06 -15.91 14.62
C SER A 179 -27.79 -16.68 14.20
N GLY A 180 -27.69 -18.00 14.46
CA GLY A 180 -26.51 -18.81 14.16
C GLY A 180 -25.30 -18.55 15.08
N LEU A 181 -25.34 -17.53 15.93
CA LEU A 181 -24.31 -17.25 16.91
C LEU A 181 -24.32 -18.31 18.02
N ILE A 182 -23.15 -18.90 18.26
CA ILE A 182 -22.91 -19.80 19.39
C ILE A 182 -23.25 -19.08 20.70
N THR A 183 -24.05 -19.75 21.54
CA THR A 183 -24.31 -19.29 22.91
C THR A 183 -23.05 -19.43 23.77
N ASP A 184 -22.90 -18.60 24.81
CA ASP A 184 -21.79 -18.75 25.78
C ASP A 184 -21.71 -20.18 26.35
N ALA A 185 -22.86 -20.84 26.52
CA ALA A 185 -22.94 -22.23 26.94
C ALA A 185 -22.36 -23.22 25.92
N ALA A 186 -22.60 -23.00 24.62
CA ALA A 186 -22.03 -23.82 23.56
C ALA A 186 -20.52 -23.55 23.36
N ALA A 187 -20.08 -22.30 23.48
CA ALA A 187 -18.66 -21.94 23.44
C ALA A 187 -17.85 -22.63 24.55
N ARG A 188 -18.46 -22.88 25.71
CA ARG A 188 -17.85 -23.62 26.83
C ARG A 188 -17.69 -25.12 26.57
N LYS A 189 -18.36 -25.69 25.56
CA LYS A 189 -18.30 -27.13 25.28
C LYS A 189 -17.18 -27.51 24.31
N SER A 190 -16.71 -26.58 23.48
CA SER A 190 -15.61 -26.83 22.52
C SER A 190 -14.31 -26.20 23.00
N ALA A 191 -13.28 -27.02 23.16
CA ALA A 191 -11.93 -26.56 23.50
C ALA A 191 -11.36 -25.63 22.41
N ALA A 192 -11.62 -25.94 21.13
CA ALA A 192 -11.18 -25.13 20.01
C ALA A 192 -11.83 -23.73 20.02
N THR A 193 -13.14 -23.66 20.27
CA THR A 193 -13.86 -22.38 20.39
C THR A 193 -13.36 -21.58 21.60
N ARG A 194 -13.18 -22.21 22.77
CA ARG A 194 -12.65 -21.55 23.98
C ARG A 194 -11.24 -21.01 23.75
N ALA A 195 -10.36 -21.80 23.13
CA ALA A 195 -9.01 -21.38 22.78
C ALA A 195 -9.02 -20.20 21.79
N SER A 196 -9.89 -20.24 20.77
CA SER A 196 -10.00 -19.20 19.74
C SER A 196 -10.52 -17.88 20.33
N ILE A 197 -11.55 -17.93 21.18
CA ILE A 197 -12.08 -16.76 21.89
C ILE A 197 -11.03 -16.16 22.83
N ARG A 198 -10.33 -17.01 23.61
CA ARG A 198 -9.26 -16.55 24.50
C ARG A 198 -8.19 -15.82 23.70
N ARG A 199 -7.73 -16.42 22.60
CA ARG A 199 -6.70 -15.83 21.74
C ARG A 199 -7.16 -14.52 21.09
N ALA A 200 -8.35 -14.48 20.52
CA ALA A 200 -8.91 -13.27 19.90
C ALA A 200 -9.01 -12.11 20.90
N ARG A 201 -9.35 -12.39 22.17
CA ARG A 201 -9.45 -11.37 23.22
C ARG A 201 -8.10 -10.79 23.67
N GLU A 202 -7.00 -11.46 23.39
CA GLU A 202 -5.65 -11.03 23.79
C GLU A 202 -4.95 -10.14 22.75
N ILE A 203 -5.43 -10.12 21.51
CA ILE A 203 -4.74 -9.50 20.36
C ILE A 203 -5.57 -8.38 19.74
N TYR A 204 -4.91 -7.49 19.00
CA TYR A 204 -5.60 -6.38 18.30
C TYR A 204 -5.89 -6.69 16.84
N CYS A 205 -5.04 -7.49 16.20
CA CYS A 205 -5.29 -8.04 14.87
C CYS A 205 -4.61 -9.39 14.71
N TYR A 206 -5.02 -10.15 13.70
CA TYR A 206 -4.28 -11.29 13.22
C TYR A 206 -3.17 -10.83 12.28
N ALA A 207 -1.96 -11.33 12.49
CA ALA A 207 -0.83 -11.22 11.57
C ALA A 207 0.21 -12.27 11.94
N SER A 208 1.10 -12.60 11.01
CA SER A 208 2.19 -13.54 11.20
C SER A 208 3.43 -13.08 10.43
N PRO A 209 4.61 -13.68 10.63
CA PRO A 209 5.80 -13.30 9.87
C PRO A 209 5.61 -13.36 8.34
N GLU A 210 4.78 -14.27 7.84
CA GLU A 210 4.47 -14.45 6.41
C GLU A 210 3.64 -13.28 5.81
N THR A 211 3.01 -12.48 6.67
CA THR A 211 2.35 -11.23 6.30
C THR A 211 3.32 -10.30 5.59
N PHE A 212 4.60 -10.28 6.00
CA PHE A 212 5.58 -9.36 5.45
C PHE A 212 6.33 -9.96 4.25
N GLN A 213 6.69 -9.10 3.30
CA GLN A 213 7.64 -9.47 2.26
C GLN A 213 9.05 -9.47 2.86
N VAL A 214 9.70 -10.61 2.76
CA VAL A 214 11.09 -10.79 3.19
C VAL A 214 11.98 -10.89 1.96
N VAL A 215 13.09 -10.15 1.96
CA VAL A 215 14.16 -10.35 0.97
C VAL A 215 14.94 -11.60 1.36
N GLN A 216 14.60 -12.73 0.75
CA GLN A 216 15.12 -14.05 1.13
C GLN A 216 16.66 -14.13 1.12
N GLU A 217 17.30 -13.44 0.17
CA GLU A 217 18.77 -13.39 0.07
C GLU A 217 19.43 -12.70 1.27
N VAL A 218 18.69 -11.86 1.99
CA VAL A 218 19.12 -11.25 3.25
C VAL A 218 18.78 -12.13 4.44
N PHE A 219 17.55 -12.64 4.48
CA PHE A 219 17.04 -13.35 5.65
C PHE A 219 17.68 -14.73 5.84
N GLU A 220 17.88 -15.49 4.76
CA GLU A 220 18.49 -16.82 4.80
C GLU A 220 19.98 -16.80 4.42
N GLY A 221 20.46 -15.70 3.85
CA GLY A 221 21.79 -15.59 3.28
C GLY A 221 22.91 -15.39 4.31
N LEU A 222 23.99 -16.17 4.17
CA LEU A 222 25.19 -16.03 5.03
C LEU A 222 26.00 -14.75 4.76
N SER A 223 25.82 -14.13 3.60
CA SER A 223 26.47 -12.87 3.21
C SER A 223 25.62 -12.16 2.13
N PRO A 224 24.62 -11.36 2.53
CA PRO A 224 23.79 -10.64 1.57
C PRO A 224 24.60 -9.67 0.71
N ARG A 225 24.18 -9.50 -0.55
CA ARG A 225 24.83 -8.52 -1.44
C ARG A 225 24.35 -7.12 -1.06
N PRO A 226 25.16 -6.07 -1.30
CA PRO A 226 24.75 -4.70 -1.02
C PRO A 226 23.41 -4.29 -1.68
N ASN A 227 23.12 -4.79 -2.89
CA ASN A 227 21.84 -4.55 -3.56
C ASN A 227 20.65 -5.15 -2.81
N ASP A 228 20.80 -6.39 -2.31
CA ASP A 228 19.75 -7.10 -1.60
C ASP A 228 19.47 -6.43 -0.25
N MET A 229 20.53 -5.98 0.43
CA MET A 229 20.41 -5.18 1.66
C MET A 229 19.69 -3.85 1.41
N TRP A 230 20.02 -3.15 0.32
CA TRP A 230 19.36 -1.88 -0.02
C TRP A 230 17.87 -2.09 -0.33
N ARG A 231 17.54 -3.14 -1.10
CA ARG A 231 16.16 -3.55 -1.35
C ARG A 231 15.43 -3.86 -0.04
N ALA A 232 16.05 -4.65 0.84
CA ALA A 232 15.49 -4.98 2.15
C ALA A 232 15.24 -3.76 3.02
N GLN A 233 16.17 -2.80 3.04
CA GLN A 233 16.03 -1.54 3.79
C GLN A 233 14.85 -0.71 3.28
N LEU A 234 14.68 -0.60 1.96
CA LEU A 234 13.58 0.13 1.33
C LEU A 234 12.22 -0.54 1.62
N THR A 235 12.15 -1.86 1.44
CA THR A 235 10.96 -2.66 1.76
C THR A 235 10.57 -2.51 3.23
N LEU A 236 11.55 -2.54 4.14
CA LEU A 236 11.31 -2.39 5.56
C LEU A 236 10.69 -1.04 5.91
N TRP A 237 11.23 0.07 5.38
CA TRP A 237 10.69 1.41 5.66
C TRP A 237 9.21 1.53 5.28
N ILE A 238 8.85 1.01 4.10
CA ILE A 238 7.46 1.03 3.63
C ILE A 238 6.57 0.16 4.52
N GLN A 239 7.02 -1.04 4.88
CA GLN A 239 6.27 -1.94 5.77
C GLN A 239 6.07 -1.31 7.15
N GLN A 240 7.09 -0.65 7.70
CA GLN A 240 7.00 0.07 8.97
C GLN A 240 6.00 1.22 8.91
N ASP A 241 5.98 2.00 7.83
CA ASP A 241 5.00 3.08 7.66
C ASP A 241 3.56 2.53 7.64
N VAL A 242 3.32 1.45 6.87
CA VAL A 242 2.01 0.78 6.81
C VAL A 242 1.62 0.23 8.19
N VAL A 243 2.50 -0.51 8.85
CA VAL A 243 2.27 -1.07 10.19
C VAL A 243 1.95 0.01 11.21
N ASN A 244 2.69 1.11 11.20
CA ASN A 244 2.45 2.23 12.11
C ASN A 244 1.10 2.90 11.84
N GLY A 245 0.70 3.07 10.58
CA GLY A 245 -0.63 3.57 10.21
C GLY A 245 -1.75 2.66 10.73
N LEU A 246 -1.67 1.36 10.45
CA LEU A 246 -2.66 0.37 10.91
C LEU A 246 -2.75 0.30 12.43
N ALA A 247 -1.62 0.32 13.12
CA ALA A 247 -1.58 0.26 14.56
C ALA A 247 -2.20 1.52 15.20
N ARG A 248 -1.98 2.73 14.66
CA ARG A 248 -2.63 3.96 15.12
C ARG A 248 -4.15 3.91 15.01
N VAL A 249 -4.69 3.32 13.93
CA VAL A 249 -6.14 3.13 13.77
C VAL A 249 -6.69 2.29 14.93
N ASN A 250 -6.09 1.12 15.18
CA ASN A 250 -6.53 0.21 16.24
C ASN A 250 -6.32 0.79 17.63
N GLU A 251 -5.21 1.49 17.88
CA GLU A 251 -4.94 2.14 19.17
C GLU A 251 -5.94 3.23 19.49
N SER A 252 -6.25 4.10 18.52
CA SER A 252 -7.23 5.16 18.74
C SER A 252 -8.63 4.58 18.98
N ALA A 253 -9.03 3.52 18.27
CA ALA A 253 -10.28 2.83 18.56
C ALA A 253 -10.27 2.14 19.94
N ALA A 254 -9.13 1.56 20.34
CA ALA A 254 -8.95 0.98 21.66
C ALA A 254 -9.05 2.03 22.78
N ASP A 255 -8.50 3.23 22.58
CA ASP A 255 -8.60 4.35 23.52
C ASP A 255 -10.05 4.83 23.67
N GLU A 256 -10.80 4.90 22.57
CA GLU A 256 -12.23 5.22 22.58
C GLU A 256 -13.05 4.17 23.37
N LEU A 257 -12.72 2.88 23.23
CA LEU A 257 -13.34 1.79 23.99
C LEU A 257 -13.01 1.87 25.49
N ARG A 258 -11.74 2.09 25.84
CA ARG A 258 -11.31 2.25 27.24
C ARG A 258 -11.99 3.45 27.91
N ALA A 259 -12.23 4.53 27.17
CA ALA A 259 -12.98 5.69 27.68
C ALA A 259 -14.45 5.36 28.02
N ARG A 260 -14.98 4.25 27.48
CA ARG A 260 -16.32 3.71 27.79
C ARG A 260 -16.30 2.50 28.74
N ASP A 261 -15.15 2.18 29.34
CA ASP A 261 -14.95 0.98 30.17
C ASP A 261 -15.21 -0.34 29.40
N GLU A 262 -14.94 -0.34 28.10
CA GLU A 262 -15.04 -1.51 27.22
C GLU A 262 -13.65 -2.10 26.94
N THR A 263 -13.56 -3.43 26.86
CA THR A 263 -12.32 -4.13 26.53
C THR A 263 -12.05 -4.08 25.03
N ALA A 264 -10.88 -3.57 24.64
CA ALA A 264 -10.41 -3.60 23.25
C ALA A 264 -9.83 -4.98 22.87
N TRP A 265 -10.32 -5.56 21.78
CA TRP A 265 -9.85 -6.82 21.19
C TRP A 265 -10.19 -6.88 19.70
N VAL A 266 -9.57 -7.79 18.94
CA VAL A 266 -9.70 -7.87 17.47
C VAL A 266 -11.14 -7.82 16.95
N GLY A 267 -12.10 -8.43 17.66
CA GLY A 267 -13.51 -8.45 17.25
C GLY A 267 -14.20 -7.08 17.22
N VAL A 268 -13.71 -6.10 17.97
CA VAL A 268 -14.27 -4.73 18.03
C VAL A 268 -13.35 -3.66 17.46
N LEU A 269 -12.13 -4.01 17.07
CA LEU A 269 -11.17 -3.07 16.49
C LEU A 269 -11.26 -3.00 14.96
N PRO A 270 -10.94 -1.87 14.31
CA PRO A 270 -11.12 -1.70 12.87
C PRO A 270 -10.32 -2.68 12.00
N VAL A 271 -9.03 -2.88 12.28
CA VAL A 271 -8.15 -3.77 11.50
C VAL A 271 -8.17 -5.15 12.14
N LYS A 272 -8.70 -6.14 11.40
CA LYS A 272 -8.92 -7.49 11.90
C LYS A 272 -7.75 -8.42 11.57
N ASP A 273 -7.26 -8.34 10.34
CA ASP A 273 -6.24 -9.25 9.82
C ASP A 273 -5.34 -8.53 8.81
N VAL A 274 -4.04 -8.73 8.91
CA VAL A 274 -3.06 -8.25 7.93
C VAL A 274 -2.55 -9.45 7.16
N LEU A 275 -3.08 -9.65 5.95
CA LEU A 275 -2.83 -10.84 5.15
C LEU A 275 -1.50 -10.74 4.40
N SER A 276 -1.22 -9.60 3.77
CA SER A 276 0.06 -9.40 3.09
C SER A 276 0.42 -7.93 2.90
N ILE A 277 1.71 -7.61 3.04
CA ILE A 277 2.31 -6.35 2.59
C ILE A 277 3.42 -6.70 1.60
N ARG A 278 3.28 -6.28 0.33
CA ARG A 278 4.24 -6.57 -0.75
C ARG A 278 4.69 -5.28 -1.40
N VAL A 279 5.99 -5.13 -1.62
CA VAL A 279 6.65 -3.95 -2.12
C VAL A 279 7.35 -4.30 -3.44
N SER A 280 7.18 -3.46 -4.45
CA SER A 280 7.80 -3.63 -5.76
C SER A 280 9.26 -3.21 -5.71
N GLU A 281 9.99 -3.56 -6.77
CA GLU A 281 11.22 -2.84 -7.06
C GLU A 281 10.91 -1.41 -7.52
N TYR A 282 11.95 -0.58 -7.72
CA TYR A 282 11.78 0.74 -8.31
C TYR A 282 11.04 0.64 -9.63
N VAL A 283 10.02 1.49 -9.84
CA VAL A 283 9.27 1.50 -11.09
C VAL A 283 10.14 2.13 -12.18
N PRO A 284 10.70 1.33 -13.11
CA PRO A 284 11.57 1.88 -14.15
C PRO A 284 10.72 2.62 -15.18
N SER A 285 11.36 3.47 -15.98
CA SER A 285 10.65 4.22 -17.02
C SER A 285 10.04 3.33 -18.13
N SER A 286 10.47 2.06 -18.23
CA SER A 286 10.13 1.12 -19.31
C SER A 286 9.78 -0.30 -18.83
N ALA A 287 8.97 -0.46 -17.79
CA ALA A 287 8.54 -1.77 -17.30
C ALA A 287 7.47 -2.41 -18.20
N THR A 288 7.66 -3.69 -18.52
CA THR A 288 6.63 -4.53 -19.16
C THR A 288 5.44 -4.72 -18.22
N VAL A 289 4.24 -4.59 -18.76
CA VAL A 289 2.96 -4.70 -18.03
C VAL A 289 2.71 -6.16 -17.61
N SER A 290 2.52 -6.40 -16.31
CA SER A 290 1.87 -7.61 -15.82
C SER A 290 0.34 -7.41 -15.78
N PRO A 291 -0.46 -8.33 -16.35
CA PRO A 291 -1.91 -8.18 -16.45
C PRO A 291 -2.62 -8.34 -15.08
N SER A 292 -3.87 -7.83 -15.07
CA SER A 292 -4.94 -7.91 -14.06
C SER A 292 -4.74 -8.87 -12.87
N ARG A 293 -4.96 -8.35 -11.65
CA ARG A 293 -5.08 -9.16 -10.43
C ARG A 293 -6.53 -9.44 -10.10
N GLU A 294 -6.82 -10.70 -9.79
CA GLU A 294 -8.05 -11.06 -9.10
C GLU A 294 -7.80 -11.03 -7.59
N VAL A 295 -8.77 -10.52 -6.83
CA VAL A 295 -8.83 -10.69 -5.37
C VAL A 295 -9.35 -12.11 -5.12
N THR A 296 -8.58 -13.12 -5.48
CA THR A 296 -8.92 -14.51 -5.19
C THR A 296 -7.93 -15.08 -4.18
N ASP A 297 -8.43 -16.00 -3.35
CA ASP A 297 -7.73 -16.74 -2.31
C ASP A 297 -7.00 -15.92 -1.22
N ASP A 298 -6.37 -16.63 -0.29
CA ASP A 298 -5.56 -16.07 0.80
C ASP A 298 -4.12 -15.76 0.36
N ASP A 299 -3.81 -15.92 -0.94
CA ASP A 299 -2.48 -15.69 -1.47
C ASP A 299 -2.05 -14.22 -1.33
N PRO A 300 -0.75 -13.96 -1.12
CA PRO A 300 -0.22 -12.62 -1.10
C PRO A 300 -0.47 -11.89 -2.41
N VAL A 301 -0.85 -10.62 -2.31
CA VAL A 301 -1.05 -9.77 -3.48
C VAL A 301 0.20 -8.96 -3.71
N GLU A 302 0.85 -9.21 -4.84
CA GLU A 302 1.97 -8.41 -5.32
C GLU A 302 1.50 -6.98 -5.71
N PRO A 303 2.39 -6.01 -5.94
CA PRO A 303 2.05 -4.67 -6.50
C PRO A 303 2.14 -4.64 -8.04
N TYR A 304 1.60 -3.59 -8.68
CA TYR A 304 1.56 -3.49 -10.16
C TYR A 304 2.95 -3.54 -10.83
N GLY A 305 3.94 -2.90 -10.23
CA GLY A 305 5.34 -2.88 -10.71
C GLY A 305 5.58 -2.07 -11.99
N SER A 306 4.57 -1.35 -12.50
CA SER A 306 4.70 -0.52 -13.70
C SER A 306 3.88 0.76 -13.60
N ALA A 307 4.46 1.88 -14.06
CA ALA A 307 3.76 3.16 -14.16
C ALA A 307 2.67 3.12 -15.26
N ASP A 308 2.84 2.27 -16.28
CA ASP A 308 1.97 2.29 -17.46
C ASP A 308 0.60 1.64 -17.21
N VAL A 309 0.42 0.92 -16.10
CA VAL A 309 -0.89 0.34 -15.71
C VAL A 309 -1.67 1.20 -14.73
N VAL A 310 -1.00 2.04 -13.95
CA VAL A 310 -1.63 2.88 -12.93
C VAL A 310 -2.13 4.19 -13.52
N PHE A 311 -3.11 4.84 -12.89
CA PHE A 311 -3.69 6.08 -13.45
C PHE A 311 -2.76 7.29 -13.33
N THR A 312 -1.88 7.31 -12.31
CA THR A 312 -0.94 8.40 -12.03
C THR A 312 0.13 8.54 -13.11
N LYS A 313 0.51 7.42 -13.76
CA LYS A 313 1.63 7.31 -14.71
C LYS A 313 2.96 7.85 -14.13
N THR A 314 3.08 7.93 -12.81
CA THR A 314 4.27 8.46 -12.14
C THR A 314 5.45 7.52 -12.38
N LYS A 315 6.57 8.07 -12.86
CA LYS A 315 7.84 7.35 -13.08
C LYS A 315 8.92 7.94 -12.18
N SER A 316 9.92 7.14 -11.84
CA SER A 316 11.13 7.65 -11.19
C SER A 316 11.82 8.71 -12.07
N THR A 317 12.23 9.82 -11.46
CA THR A 317 12.85 11.00 -12.12
C THR A 317 14.17 11.36 -11.45
N ASP A 318 14.92 12.32 -11.97
CA ASP A 318 16.15 12.80 -11.34
C ASP A 318 15.96 13.48 -9.97
N LEU A 319 14.72 13.69 -9.51
CA LEU A 319 14.44 14.26 -8.19
C LEU A 319 13.98 13.21 -7.19
N TYR A 320 13.29 12.16 -7.65
CA TYR A 320 12.68 11.18 -6.78
C TYR A 320 12.55 9.80 -7.42
N GLU A 321 12.51 8.78 -6.59
CA GLU A 321 12.22 7.40 -6.98
C GLU A 321 10.78 7.05 -6.63
N VAL A 322 10.13 6.25 -7.47
CA VAL A 322 8.78 5.74 -7.24
C VAL A 322 8.86 4.24 -6.95
N VAL A 323 8.19 3.83 -5.88
CA VAL A 323 8.03 2.42 -5.48
C VAL A 323 6.55 2.15 -5.29
N GLN A 324 6.04 1.05 -5.82
CA GLN A 324 4.66 0.63 -5.62
C GLN A 324 4.60 -0.44 -4.54
N PHE A 325 3.51 -0.48 -3.78
CA PHE A 325 3.28 -1.53 -2.81
C PHE A 325 1.80 -1.86 -2.72
N ALA A 326 1.50 -3.10 -2.34
CA ALA A 326 0.16 -3.61 -2.17
C ALA A 326 -0.03 -4.10 -0.74
N VAL A 327 -1.21 -3.81 -0.18
CA VAL A 327 -1.59 -4.18 1.18
C VAL A 327 -2.92 -4.94 1.12
N LYS A 328 -2.92 -6.18 1.60
CA LYS A 328 -4.10 -7.04 1.69
C LYS A 328 -4.52 -7.19 3.14
N LEU A 329 -5.77 -6.83 3.46
CA LEU A 329 -6.30 -6.73 4.83
C LEU A 329 -7.68 -7.36 4.95
N VAL A 330 -8.08 -7.70 6.17
CA VAL A 330 -9.49 -7.85 6.58
C VAL A 330 -9.81 -6.75 7.58
N VAL A 331 -10.82 -5.94 7.28
CA VAL A 331 -11.13 -4.72 8.05
C VAL A 331 -12.63 -4.55 8.26
N ASP A 332 -13.02 -3.79 9.28
CA ASP A 332 -14.38 -3.26 9.39
C ASP A 332 -14.66 -2.34 8.20
N SER A 333 -15.76 -2.62 7.48
CA SER A 333 -16.15 -1.88 6.28
C SER A 333 -16.35 -0.37 6.51
N ARG A 334 -16.68 0.04 7.73
CA ARG A 334 -16.97 1.45 8.07
C ARG A 334 -15.71 2.28 8.27
N ASP A 335 -14.61 1.64 8.66
CA ASP A 335 -13.35 2.31 9.01
C ASP A 335 -12.38 2.41 7.83
N LEU A 336 -12.75 1.92 6.65
CA LEU A 336 -11.88 1.93 5.47
C LEU A 336 -11.29 3.32 5.15
N PRO A 337 -12.06 4.42 5.12
CA PRO A 337 -11.48 5.75 4.86
C PRO A 337 -10.42 6.15 5.90
N ARG A 338 -10.68 5.85 7.18
CA ARG A 338 -9.75 6.14 8.29
C ARG A 338 -8.46 5.35 8.14
N ILE A 339 -8.55 4.10 7.71
CA ILE A 339 -7.38 3.24 7.46
C ILE A 339 -6.52 3.79 6.32
N ILE A 340 -7.13 4.19 5.22
CA ILE A 340 -6.44 4.80 4.08
C ILE A 340 -5.75 6.10 4.52
N ASP A 341 -6.46 6.97 5.24
CA ASP A 341 -5.93 8.24 5.73
C ASP A 341 -4.73 8.05 6.67
N GLU A 342 -4.78 7.05 7.56
CA GLU A 342 -3.68 6.78 8.51
C GLU A 342 -2.45 6.15 7.86
N ILE A 343 -2.62 5.34 6.80
CA ILE A 343 -1.51 4.83 5.98
C ILE A 343 -0.86 5.98 5.21
N CYS A 344 -1.66 6.84 4.60
CA CYS A 344 -1.17 8.00 3.85
C CYS A 344 -0.64 9.13 4.75
N ARG A 345 -0.85 9.05 6.06
CA ARG A 345 -0.43 10.10 6.99
C ARG A 345 1.10 10.19 7.07
N ASP A 346 1.61 11.42 7.08
CA ASP A 346 3.02 11.80 7.26
C ASP A 346 3.99 11.34 6.15
N ARG A 347 3.52 10.57 5.16
CA ARG A 347 4.33 10.04 4.06
C ARG A 347 3.72 10.35 2.70
N PHE A 348 4.53 10.22 1.66
CA PHE A 348 4.10 10.46 0.27
C PHE A 348 3.49 9.20 -0.35
N HIS A 349 2.59 8.54 0.38
CA HIS A 349 1.85 7.39 -0.14
C HIS A 349 0.60 7.87 -0.86
N THR A 350 0.44 7.48 -2.13
CA THR A 350 -0.72 7.79 -2.96
C THR A 350 -1.47 6.50 -3.25
N LEU A 351 -2.75 6.45 -2.89
CA LEU A 351 -3.62 5.32 -3.19
C LEU A 351 -3.88 5.26 -4.70
N LEU A 352 -3.58 4.12 -5.31
CA LEU A 352 -3.72 3.84 -6.73
C LEU A 352 -5.04 3.13 -7.05
N GLY A 353 -5.45 2.21 -6.18
CA GLY A 353 -6.59 1.35 -6.40
C GLY A 353 -7.08 0.72 -5.11
N VAL A 354 -8.37 0.42 -5.07
CA VAL A 354 -9.02 -0.32 -3.99
C VAL A 354 -9.84 -1.43 -4.62
N GLN A 355 -9.59 -2.65 -4.19
CA GLN A 355 -10.41 -3.81 -4.55
C GLN A 355 -10.90 -4.43 -3.25
N TYR A 356 -12.18 -4.75 -3.16
CA TYR A 356 -12.75 -5.33 -1.95
C TYR A 356 -13.75 -6.41 -2.27
N GLU A 357 -13.77 -7.42 -1.42
CA GLU A 357 -14.71 -8.52 -1.43
C GLU A 357 -15.31 -8.68 -0.04
N TYR A 358 -16.58 -9.06 0.00
CA TYR A 358 -17.22 -9.41 1.26
C TYR A 358 -16.67 -10.74 1.76
N GLU A 359 -16.05 -10.74 2.94
CA GLU A 359 -15.44 -11.94 3.51
C GLU A 359 -16.53 -12.84 4.09
N ARG A 360 -17.13 -13.69 3.25
CA ARG A 360 -18.22 -14.59 3.68
C ARG A 360 -17.76 -15.56 4.78
N SER A 361 -16.52 -16.04 4.70
CA SER A 361 -15.99 -16.99 5.68
C SER A 361 -15.97 -16.42 7.10
N ALA A 362 -15.81 -15.10 7.23
CA ALA A 362 -15.91 -14.39 8.51
C ALA A 362 -17.29 -14.53 9.16
N PHE A 363 -18.34 -14.43 8.36
CA PHE A 363 -19.73 -14.56 8.82
C PHE A 363 -20.15 -16.03 8.96
N GLU A 364 -19.61 -16.90 8.12
CA GLU A 364 -19.89 -18.32 8.12
C GLU A 364 -19.12 -19.09 9.20
N ASN A 365 -18.14 -18.45 9.88
CA ASN A 365 -17.49 -19.00 11.07
C ASN A 365 -18.41 -18.97 12.30
N LEU A 366 -19.60 -19.55 12.16
CA LEU A 366 -20.58 -19.75 13.22
C LEU A 366 -20.00 -20.58 14.37
N ARG A 367 -18.98 -21.41 14.08
CA ARG A 367 -18.27 -22.25 15.06
C ARG A 367 -17.30 -21.48 15.95
N MET A 368 -16.97 -20.24 15.58
CA MET A 368 -16.01 -19.41 16.31
C MET A 368 -14.67 -20.13 16.52
N GLU A 369 -14.24 -20.91 15.52
CA GLU A 369 -12.98 -21.67 15.53
C GLU A 369 -11.94 -20.95 14.65
N GLY A 370 -10.70 -20.82 15.13
CA GLY A 370 -9.63 -20.14 14.39
C GLY A 370 -9.69 -18.62 14.52
N LYS A 371 -9.87 -17.92 13.39
CA LYS A 371 -9.94 -16.45 13.34
C LYS A 371 -11.34 -15.95 13.68
N ILE A 372 -11.44 -15.01 14.60
CA ILE A 372 -12.70 -14.40 15.05
C ILE A 372 -12.63 -12.89 14.78
N TYR A 373 -13.51 -12.37 13.93
CA TYR A 373 -13.50 -10.95 13.54
C TYR A 373 -14.60 -10.09 14.18
N GLY A 374 -15.43 -10.69 15.04
CA GLY A 374 -16.54 -10.01 15.72
C GLY A 374 -17.86 -10.09 14.96
N SER A 375 -18.86 -9.34 15.41
CA SER A 375 -20.20 -9.30 14.81
C SER A 375 -20.35 -8.26 13.71
N GLU A 376 -19.43 -7.30 13.64
CA GLU A 376 -19.48 -6.19 12.70
C GLU A 376 -19.08 -6.65 11.28
N PRO A 377 -19.60 -6.00 10.23
CA PRO A 377 -19.35 -6.44 8.88
C PRO A 377 -17.93 -6.14 8.42
N VAL A 378 -17.23 -7.21 8.02
CA VAL A 378 -15.85 -7.15 7.57
C VAL A 378 -15.74 -7.38 6.06
N VAL A 379 -14.74 -6.73 5.47
CA VAL A 379 -14.38 -6.88 4.06
C VAL A 379 -12.92 -7.30 3.93
N LYS A 380 -12.65 -8.22 3.00
CA LYS A 380 -11.31 -8.53 2.54
C LYS A 380 -10.96 -7.51 1.46
N LEU A 381 -9.81 -6.87 1.59
CA LEU A 381 -9.50 -5.69 0.83
C LEU A 381 -8.06 -5.70 0.36
N VAL A 382 -7.83 -5.21 -0.85
CA VAL A 382 -6.52 -4.97 -1.47
C VAL A 382 -6.42 -3.48 -1.76
N LEU A 383 -5.42 -2.83 -1.17
CA LEU A 383 -5.03 -1.46 -1.44
C LEU A 383 -3.73 -1.47 -2.25
N ASP A 384 -3.74 -0.83 -3.41
CA ASP A 384 -2.53 -0.57 -4.18
C ASP A 384 -2.09 0.87 -3.92
N PHE A 385 -0.82 1.07 -3.61
CA PHE A 385 -0.23 2.37 -3.35
C PHE A 385 1.03 2.59 -4.20
N GLU A 386 1.36 3.86 -4.44
CA GLU A 386 2.73 4.27 -4.77
C GLU A 386 3.27 5.17 -3.68
N THR A 387 4.58 5.08 -3.44
CA THR A 387 5.31 5.99 -2.58
C THR A 387 6.45 6.64 -3.34
N VAL A 388 6.77 7.87 -2.94
CA VAL A 388 7.83 8.68 -3.53
C VAL A 388 8.96 8.82 -2.52
N PHE A 389 10.19 8.51 -2.93
CA PHE A 389 11.41 8.76 -2.16
C PHE A 389 12.22 9.86 -2.82
N PHE A 390 12.52 10.95 -2.12
CA PHE A 390 13.41 11.98 -2.67
C PHE A 390 14.83 11.42 -2.80
N GLY A 391 15.46 11.57 -3.95
CA GLY A 391 16.75 10.93 -4.21
C GLY A 391 17.90 11.50 -3.38
N ASP A 392 17.89 12.81 -3.13
CA ASP A 392 19.05 13.52 -2.55
C ASP A 392 19.57 12.93 -1.23
N PRO A 393 18.72 12.61 -0.22
CA PRO A 393 19.19 12.07 1.05
C PRO A 393 19.76 10.64 0.92
N TYR A 394 19.31 9.88 -0.08
CA TYR A 394 19.57 8.43 -0.16
C TYR A 394 20.62 8.05 -1.20
N ARG A 395 20.82 8.84 -2.26
CA ARG A 395 21.71 8.47 -3.38
C ARG A 395 23.12 8.12 -2.95
N CYS A 396 23.66 8.82 -1.97
CA CYS A 396 25.01 8.56 -1.50
C CYS A 396 25.08 7.31 -0.59
N MET A 397 23.94 6.88 -0.05
CA MET A 397 23.78 5.61 0.68
C MET A 397 23.48 4.43 -0.28
N MET A 398 22.93 4.69 -1.47
CA MET A 398 22.68 3.63 -2.45
C MET A 398 24.00 2.93 -2.86
N PRO A 399 24.05 1.59 -2.90
CA PRO A 399 25.16 0.87 -3.50
C PRO A 399 25.40 1.30 -4.95
N GLU A 400 26.65 1.24 -5.41
CA GLU A 400 27.04 1.67 -6.76
C GLU A 400 26.25 0.93 -7.85
N SER A 401 26.02 -0.37 -7.68
CA SER A 401 25.23 -1.18 -8.60
C SER A 401 23.76 -0.77 -8.68
N VAL A 402 23.17 -0.30 -7.57
CA VAL A 402 21.80 0.26 -7.59
C VAL A 402 21.79 1.59 -8.33
N ARG A 403 22.75 2.48 -8.01
CA ARG A 403 22.90 3.78 -8.69
C ARG A 403 23.07 3.63 -10.20
N ALA A 404 23.90 2.69 -10.62
CA ALA A 404 24.12 2.39 -12.03
C ALA A 404 22.84 1.86 -12.70
N ALA A 405 22.09 0.99 -12.03
CA ALA A 405 20.83 0.44 -12.55
C ALA A 405 19.75 1.52 -12.78
N ILE A 406 19.71 2.55 -11.93
CA ILE A 406 18.80 3.70 -12.07
C ILE A 406 19.40 4.87 -12.86
N ALA A 407 20.61 4.73 -13.39
CA ALA A 407 21.36 5.74 -14.14
C ALA A 407 21.55 7.09 -13.40
N LYS A 408 21.85 7.06 -12.09
CA LYS A 408 21.99 8.27 -11.26
C LYS A 408 23.31 8.33 -10.52
N GLU A 409 23.89 9.53 -10.45
CA GLU A 409 25.10 9.82 -9.68
C GLU A 409 24.74 10.33 -8.27
N CYS A 410 25.63 10.11 -7.28
CA CYS A 410 25.51 10.78 -5.97
C CYS A 410 25.76 12.28 -6.19
N PRO A 411 24.86 13.16 -5.71
CA PRO A 411 25.03 14.60 -5.85
C PRO A 411 26.36 15.02 -5.21
N LYS A 412 27.20 15.74 -5.95
CA LYS A 412 28.45 16.29 -5.42
C LYS A 412 28.10 17.26 -4.29
N LYS A 413 28.75 17.13 -3.15
CA LYS A 413 28.57 18.08 -2.05
C LYS A 413 29.06 19.45 -2.54
N GLU A 414 28.22 20.48 -2.42
CA GLU A 414 28.60 21.86 -2.73
C GLU A 414 29.82 22.24 -1.89
N GLY A 415 31.00 22.34 -2.53
CA GLY A 415 32.27 22.67 -1.85
C GLY A 415 33.43 21.71 -2.08
N GLU A 416 33.22 20.54 -2.69
CA GLU A 416 34.29 19.64 -3.15
C GLU A 416 34.56 19.90 -4.65
N SER A 417 35.31 20.96 -4.95
CA SER A 417 35.78 21.28 -6.32
C SER A 417 37.30 21.26 -6.42
#